data_AF-A0A349LSN8-F1
#
_entry.id   AF-A0A349LSN8-F1
#
_cell.length_a   1.000
_cell.length_b   1.000
_cell.length_c   1.000
_cell.angle_alpha   90.00
_cell.angle_beta   90.00
_cell.angle_gamma   90.00
#
_symmetry.space_group_name_H-M   'P 1'
#
loop_
_entity.id
_entity.type
_entity.pdbx_description
1 polymer ?
#
loop_
_entity_poly.entity_id
_entity_poly.type
_entity_poly.pdbx_seq_one_letter_code
_entity_poly.pdbx_strand_id
1 'polypeptide(L)'
;MKLLRYFDTDDGSLPEVEVRYSNPDKVSQAFEFLFANNAQNVTTGGGYLWIKASQNEKPFTGSGDASLVVSESAEPFHVVLADITIDNCKLPDLGVLVMPSSLTIDYRMGSAWGTSEVNALLLLLKKLCGLGGTLVAPWWGTEGENEFTEALRRA
;
A
#
# COMPACT_ATOMS: atom_id res chain seq x y z
N MET A 1 -11.69 10.16 15.85
CA MET A 1 -11.61 10.52 14.41
C MET A 1 -12.63 9.68 13.63
N LYS A 2 -13.42 10.25 12.70
CA LYS A 2 -14.52 9.55 12.01
C LYS A 2 -14.08 8.28 11.27
N LEU A 3 -12.89 8.31 10.66
CA LEU A 3 -12.34 7.17 9.90
C LEU A 3 -11.98 5.96 10.73
N LEU A 4 -11.83 6.07 12.06
CA LEU A 4 -11.36 4.97 12.90
C LEU A 4 -12.26 3.71 12.77
N ARG A 5 -13.56 3.91 12.49
CA ARG A 5 -14.54 2.85 12.26
C ARG A 5 -14.21 1.89 11.11
N TYR A 6 -13.33 2.29 10.18
CA TYR A 6 -12.87 1.47 9.06
C TYR A 6 -11.62 0.65 9.39
N PHE A 7 -11.17 0.68 10.65
CA PHE A 7 -9.91 0.08 11.07
C PHE A 7 -10.01 -0.68 12.41
N ASP A 8 -10.75 -0.17 13.38
CA ASP A 8 -10.65 -0.62 14.78
C ASP A 8 -11.35 -1.94 15.12
N THR A 9 -12.34 -2.34 14.31
CA THR A 9 -13.17 -3.52 14.57
C THR A 9 -12.71 -4.67 13.69
N ASP A 10 -11.95 -5.61 14.26
CA ASP A 10 -11.50 -6.82 13.55
C ASP A 10 -12.69 -7.74 13.24
N ASP A 11 -13.12 -7.73 11.98
CA ASP A 11 -14.13 -8.62 11.42
C ASP A 11 -13.52 -9.75 10.56
N GLY A 12 -12.19 -9.90 10.61
CA GLY A 12 -11.42 -10.85 9.80
C GLY A 12 -11.21 -10.44 8.34
N SER A 13 -11.71 -9.28 7.91
CA SER A 13 -11.47 -8.77 6.56
C SER A 13 -10.08 -8.14 6.40
N LEU A 14 -9.68 -7.95 5.14
CA LEU A 14 -8.52 -7.17 4.73
C LEU A 14 -8.97 -6.07 3.79
N PRO A 15 -9.47 -4.94 4.32
CA PRO A 15 -9.94 -3.85 3.48
C PRO A 15 -8.82 -3.29 2.62
N GLU A 16 -9.18 -2.91 1.39
CA GLU A 16 -8.25 -2.41 0.39
C GLU A 16 -8.49 -0.94 0.07
N VAL A 17 -7.39 -0.20 -0.06
CA VAL A 17 -7.33 1.10 -0.75
C VAL A 17 -6.32 1.03 -1.87
N GLU A 18 -6.60 1.70 -2.98
CA GLU A 18 -5.74 1.64 -4.16
C GLU A 18 -5.31 3.05 -4.56
N VAL A 19 -4.03 3.21 -4.85
CA VAL A 19 -3.48 4.43 -5.44
C VAL A 19 -3.17 4.15 -6.91
N ARG A 20 -3.95 4.75 -7.81
CA ARG A 20 -3.84 4.57 -9.25
C ARG A 20 -2.97 5.64 -9.89
N TYR A 21 -2.09 5.24 -10.79
CA TYR A 21 -1.18 6.15 -11.49
C TYR A 21 -1.44 6.10 -13.00
N SER A 22 -1.54 7.27 -13.62
CA SER A 22 -1.61 7.38 -15.08
C SER A 22 -0.27 7.11 -15.77
N ASN A 23 0.85 7.33 -15.04
CA ASN A 23 2.19 6.98 -15.47
C ASN A 23 2.68 5.74 -14.67
N PRO A 24 2.90 4.58 -15.31
CA PRO A 24 3.41 3.37 -14.67
C PRO A 24 4.71 3.56 -13.87
N ASP A 25 5.63 4.43 -14.31
CA ASP A 25 6.89 4.69 -13.58
C ASP A 25 6.66 5.25 -12.17
N LYS A 26 5.48 5.84 -11.92
CA LYS A 26 5.09 6.32 -10.60
C LYS A 26 4.77 5.20 -9.63
N VAL A 27 4.39 4.02 -10.11
CA VAL A 27 4.24 2.84 -9.26
C VAL A 27 5.57 2.47 -8.63
N SER A 28 6.65 2.40 -9.41
CA SER A 28 7.98 2.08 -8.89
C SER A 28 8.46 3.13 -7.89
N GLN A 29 8.29 4.42 -8.19
CA GLN A 29 8.63 5.52 -7.28
C GLN A 29 7.82 5.46 -5.97
N ALA A 30 6.53 5.13 -6.07
CA ALA A 30 5.64 5.03 -4.93
C ALA A 30 5.97 3.82 -4.05
N PHE A 31 6.36 2.69 -4.64
CA PHE A 31 6.79 1.53 -3.89
C PHE A 31 8.14 1.76 -3.23
N GLU A 32 9.10 2.37 -3.94
CA GLU A 32 10.38 2.81 -3.38
C GLU A 32 10.22 3.78 -2.22
N PHE A 33 9.23 4.68 -2.29
CA PHE A 33 8.91 5.58 -1.20
C PHE A 33 8.59 4.83 0.11
N LEU A 34 7.95 3.66 0.07
CA LEU A 34 7.69 2.88 1.29
C LEU A 34 9.01 2.45 1.97
N PHE A 35 9.96 1.95 1.20
CA PHE A 35 11.28 1.53 1.69
C PHE A 35 12.13 2.71 2.16
N ALA A 36 12.02 3.86 1.51
CA ALA A 36 12.63 5.10 2.00
C ALA A 36 12.06 5.56 3.35
N ASN A 37 10.89 5.05 3.76
CA ASN A 37 10.27 5.28 5.06
C ASN A 37 10.34 4.02 5.95
N ASN A 38 11.48 3.32 5.90
CA ASN A 38 11.86 2.18 6.74
C ASN A 38 11.12 0.86 6.50
N ALA A 39 10.29 0.76 5.45
CA ALA A 39 9.56 -0.49 5.18
C ALA A 39 10.50 -1.72 5.16
N GLN A 40 10.10 -2.78 5.84
CA GLN A 40 10.76 -4.08 5.83
C GLN A 40 9.80 -5.15 5.34
N ASN A 41 10.27 -6.03 4.45
CA ASN A 41 9.47 -7.17 4.02
C ASN A 41 9.39 -8.21 5.15
N VAL A 42 8.17 -8.50 5.60
CA VAL A 42 7.85 -9.49 6.63
C VAL A 42 6.91 -10.59 6.11
N THR A 43 6.73 -10.69 4.79
CA THR A 43 5.94 -11.77 4.18
C THR A 43 6.41 -13.14 4.68
N THR A 44 5.48 -13.92 5.25
CA THR A 44 5.75 -15.30 5.70
C THR A 44 6.27 -16.15 4.55
N GLY A 45 7.44 -16.76 4.72
CA GLY A 45 8.10 -17.57 3.67
C GLY A 45 8.88 -16.76 2.63
N GLY A 46 8.88 -15.43 2.74
CA GLY A 46 9.47 -14.51 1.76
C GLY A 46 8.49 -14.09 0.68
N GLY A 47 8.73 -12.93 0.08
CA GLY A 47 8.02 -12.50 -1.13
C GLY A 47 8.65 -13.12 -2.37
N TYR A 48 7.86 -13.36 -3.41
CA TYR A 48 8.33 -13.87 -4.70
C TYR A 48 7.62 -13.15 -5.84
N LEU A 49 8.30 -13.07 -6.99
CA LEU A 49 7.76 -12.59 -8.24
C LEU A 49 7.86 -13.68 -9.29
N TRP A 50 6.85 -13.79 -10.14
CA TRP A 50 6.93 -14.65 -11.33
C TRP A 50 7.55 -13.90 -12.50
N ILE A 51 8.71 -14.36 -12.98
CA ILE A 51 9.40 -13.75 -14.13
C ILE A 51 8.88 -14.38 -15.41
N LYS A 52 8.24 -13.58 -16.27
CA LYS A 52 7.54 -14.06 -17.46
C LYS A 52 8.48 -14.68 -18.48
N ALA A 53 9.67 -14.10 -18.68
CA ALA A 53 10.62 -14.59 -19.68
C ALA A 53 11.15 -16.00 -19.36
N SER A 54 11.45 -16.27 -18.08
CA SER A 54 11.98 -17.56 -17.64
C SER A 54 10.91 -18.54 -17.15
N GLN A 55 9.66 -18.07 -16.99
CA GLN A 55 8.56 -18.85 -16.41
C GLN A 55 8.95 -19.50 -15.07
N ASN A 56 9.54 -18.68 -14.18
CA ASN A 56 10.01 -19.16 -12.89
C ASN A 56 9.93 -18.06 -11.84
N GLU A 57 9.92 -18.47 -10.57
CA GLU A 57 9.94 -17.58 -9.42
C GLU A 57 11.33 -16.97 -9.22
N LYS A 58 11.33 -15.68 -8.90
CA LYS A 58 12.46 -14.93 -8.36
C LYS A 58 12.11 -14.47 -6.95
N PRO A 59 12.97 -14.68 -5.94
CA PRO A 59 12.77 -14.07 -4.63
C PRO A 59 12.64 -12.55 -4.71
N PHE A 60 11.74 -12.00 -3.91
CA PHE A 60 11.65 -10.56 -3.69
C PHE A 60 12.94 -10.08 -3.01
N THR A 61 13.55 -9.06 -3.58
CA THR A 61 14.85 -8.53 -3.17
C THR A 61 14.79 -7.07 -2.71
N GLY A 62 13.70 -6.36 -2.97
CA GLY A 62 13.51 -4.99 -2.51
C GLY A 62 12.64 -4.15 -3.44
N SER A 63 12.56 -2.86 -3.16
CA SER A 63 11.74 -1.89 -3.91
C SER A 63 11.97 -1.90 -5.42
N GLY A 64 13.21 -2.15 -5.86
CA GLY A 64 13.57 -2.19 -7.28
C GLY A 64 12.78 -3.23 -8.08
N ASP A 65 12.26 -4.28 -7.45
CA ASP A 65 11.48 -5.31 -8.13
C ASP A 65 10.15 -4.78 -8.71
N ALA A 66 9.64 -3.65 -8.21
CA ALA A 66 8.47 -2.99 -8.80
C ALA A 66 8.70 -2.56 -10.25
N SER A 67 9.95 -2.25 -10.65
CA SER A 67 10.23 -1.89 -12.05
C SER A 67 10.01 -3.05 -13.00
N LEU A 68 10.15 -4.30 -12.54
CA LEU A 68 9.92 -5.50 -13.33
C LEU A 68 8.43 -5.68 -13.67
N VAL A 69 7.53 -5.29 -12.76
CA VAL A 69 6.08 -5.30 -13.01
C VAL A 69 5.70 -4.19 -13.99
N VAL A 70 6.25 -2.99 -13.77
CA VAL A 70 6.00 -1.81 -14.62
C VAL A 70 6.50 -2.04 -16.06
N SER A 71 7.65 -2.69 -16.24
CA SER A 71 8.18 -3.07 -17.55
C SER A 71 7.57 -4.37 -18.11
N GLU A 72 6.48 -4.86 -17.51
CA GLU A 72 5.77 -6.09 -17.84
C GLU A 72 6.63 -7.36 -17.87
N SER A 73 7.82 -7.32 -17.27
CA SER A 73 8.80 -8.41 -17.23
C SER A 73 8.50 -9.44 -16.14
N ALA A 74 7.76 -9.03 -15.10
CA ALA A 74 7.23 -9.87 -14.04
C ALA A 74 5.70 -9.75 -13.94
N GLU A 75 5.05 -10.75 -13.36
CA GLU A 75 3.66 -10.64 -12.90
C GLU A 75 3.55 -9.72 -11.68
N PRO A 76 2.36 -9.13 -11.43
CA PRO A 76 2.07 -8.46 -10.17
C PRO A 76 2.42 -9.32 -8.96
N PHE A 77 2.88 -8.69 -7.89
CA PHE A 77 3.27 -9.40 -6.67
C PHE A 77 2.75 -8.68 -5.43
N HIS A 78 2.53 -9.45 -4.37
CA HIS A 78 2.06 -8.96 -3.08
C HIS A 78 3.11 -9.25 -2.01
N VAL A 79 3.37 -8.26 -1.16
CA VAL A 79 4.25 -8.40 0.01
C VAL A 79 3.61 -7.74 1.23
N VAL A 80 3.94 -8.24 2.42
CA VAL A 80 3.61 -7.60 3.68
C VAL A 80 4.80 -6.77 4.14
N LEU A 81 4.57 -5.48 4.33
CA LEU A 81 5.57 -4.52 4.76
C LEU A 81 5.29 -4.07 6.19
N ALA A 82 6.28 -4.26 7.05
CA ALA A 82 6.32 -3.74 8.42
C ALA A 82 7.19 -2.47 8.50
N ASP A 83 7.20 -1.85 9.68
CA ASP A 83 8.11 -0.76 10.06
C ASP A 83 7.99 0.54 9.24
N ILE A 84 6.97 0.65 8.37
CA ILE A 84 6.68 1.89 7.66
C ILE A 84 6.45 2.99 8.68
N THR A 85 7.30 4.01 8.66
CA THR A 85 7.28 5.10 9.62
C THR A 85 6.91 6.40 8.93
N ILE A 86 5.80 7.02 9.34
CA ILE A 86 5.33 8.30 8.82
C ILE A 86 5.07 9.24 9.99
N ASP A 87 5.67 10.43 9.95
CA ASP A 87 5.55 11.44 11.00
C ASP A 87 5.83 10.88 12.42
N ASN A 88 6.90 10.09 12.53
CA ASN A 88 7.32 9.40 13.76
C ASN A 88 6.32 8.37 14.31
N CYS A 89 5.28 8.02 13.56
CA CYS A 89 4.36 6.93 13.88
C CYS A 89 4.70 5.72 13.01
N LYS A 90 4.93 4.56 13.65
CA LYS A 90 5.07 3.28 12.97
C LYS A 90 3.68 2.72 12.67
N LEU A 91 3.40 2.44 11.40
CA LEU A 91 2.15 1.83 10.98
C LEU A 91 2.09 0.35 11.38
N PRO A 92 0.88 -0.19 11.61
CA PRO A 92 0.64 -1.62 11.53
C PRO A 92 1.10 -2.17 10.18
N ASP A 93 1.43 -3.47 10.13
CA ASP A 93 1.88 -4.13 8.91
C ASP A 93 0.82 -3.98 7.80
N LEU A 94 1.29 -3.62 6.61
CA LEU A 94 0.45 -3.38 5.44
C LEU A 94 0.75 -4.44 4.37
N GLY A 95 -0.28 -5.04 3.81
CA GLY A 95 -0.16 -5.75 2.54
C GLY A 95 -0.06 -4.73 1.41
N VAL A 96 0.85 -4.98 0.47
CA VAL A 96 1.08 -4.10 -0.67
C VAL A 96 1.16 -4.96 -1.93
N LEU A 97 0.15 -4.81 -2.80
CA LEU A 97 0.11 -5.38 -4.13
C LEU A 97 0.65 -4.37 -5.13
N VAL A 98 1.69 -4.76 -5.87
CA VAL A 98 2.26 -3.96 -6.95
C VAL A 98 1.66 -4.40 -8.29
N MET A 99 0.93 -3.49 -8.93
CA MET A 99 0.32 -3.66 -10.25
C MET A 99 0.98 -2.72 -11.27
N PRO A 100 0.87 -2.96 -12.59
CA PRO A 100 1.51 -2.09 -13.60
C PRO A 100 1.13 -0.61 -13.51
N SER A 101 -0.07 -0.29 -13.03
CA SER A 101 -0.59 1.07 -12.94
C SER A 101 -1.13 1.47 -11.55
N SER A 102 -0.89 0.65 -10.53
CA SER A 102 -1.38 0.96 -9.18
C SER A 102 -0.60 0.27 -8.07
N LEU A 103 -0.73 0.82 -6.87
CA LEU A 103 -0.41 0.14 -5.62
C LEU A 103 -1.71 -0.06 -4.84
N THR A 104 -2.05 -1.31 -4.56
CA THR A 104 -3.13 -1.63 -3.62
C THR A 104 -2.52 -1.88 -2.26
N ILE A 105 -3.08 -1.24 -1.25
CA ILE A 105 -2.70 -1.36 0.15
C ILE A 105 -3.87 -2.02 0.86
N ASP A 106 -3.63 -3.21 1.41
CA ASP A 106 -4.55 -3.87 2.32
C ASP A 106 -4.01 -3.82 3.75
N TYR A 107 -4.93 -3.86 4.70
CA TYR A 107 -4.59 -3.82 6.12
C TYR A 107 -5.47 -4.77 6.92
N ARG A 108 -4.89 -5.34 7.98
CA ARG A 108 -5.66 -6.07 8.98
C ARG A 108 -6.32 -5.07 9.93
N MET A 109 -7.63 -5.18 10.10
CA MET A 109 -8.37 -4.42 11.09
C MET A 109 -8.06 -4.89 12.52
N GLY A 110 -8.29 -4.05 13.53
CA GLY A 110 -8.19 -4.40 14.93
C GLY A 110 -7.47 -3.37 15.79
N SER A 111 -7.08 -3.81 16.98
CA SER A 111 -6.57 -2.95 18.07
C SER A 111 -5.22 -2.29 17.79
N ALA A 112 -4.52 -2.69 16.73
CA ALA A 112 -3.29 -2.03 16.28
C ALA A 112 -3.56 -0.62 15.70
N TRP A 113 -4.81 -0.33 15.31
CA TRP A 113 -5.19 0.96 14.75
C TRP A 113 -5.71 1.92 15.82
N GLY A 114 -4.92 2.93 16.13
CA GLY A 114 -5.32 4.11 16.89
C GLY A 114 -5.50 5.34 16.00
N THR A 115 -5.79 6.48 16.64
CA THR A 115 -5.92 7.75 15.90
C THR A 115 -4.60 8.16 15.24
N SER A 116 -3.46 7.90 15.90
CA SER A 116 -2.14 8.22 15.36
C SER A 116 -1.81 7.40 14.11
N GLU A 117 -2.10 6.10 14.15
CA GLU A 117 -1.80 5.17 13.07
C GLU A 117 -2.66 5.45 11.84
N VAL A 118 -3.96 5.75 12.03
CA VAL A 118 -4.80 6.15 10.90
C VAL A 118 -4.37 7.51 10.32
N ASN A 119 -3.99 8.48 11.17
CA ASN A 119 -3.44 9.75 10.66
C ASN A 119 -2.15 9.53 9.86
N ALA A 120 -1.26 8.67 10.34
CA ALA A 120 -0.04 8.30 9.65
C ALA A 120 -0.33 7.61 8.30
N LEU A 121 -1.36 6.76 8.24
CA LEU A 121 -1.81 6.13 6.99
C LEU A 121 -2.36 7.19 6.02
N LEU A 122 -3.16 8.13 6.48
CA LEU A 122 -3.66 9.22 5.65
C LEU A 122 -2.51 10.08 5.10
N LEU A 123 -1.50 10.38 5.92
CA LEU A 123 -0.30 11.08 5.47
C LEU A 123 0.50 10.26 4.45
N LEU A 124 0.62 8.94 4.65
CA LEU A 124 1.21 8.02 3.67
C LEU A 124 0.47 8.12 2.33
N LEU A 125 -0.84 7.89 2.33
CA LEU A 125 -1.68 7.93 1.14
C LEU A 125 -1.60 9.30 0.45
N LYS A 126 -1.53 10.39 1.22
CA LYS A 126 -1.41 11.75 0.69
C LYS A 126 -0.09 11.94 -0.03
N LYS A 127 1.02 11.43 0.53
CA LYS A 127 2.33 11.47 -0.11
C LYS A 127 2.37 10.62 -1.38
N LEU A 128 1.77 9.43 -1.36
CA LEU A 128 1.63 8.57 -2.54
C LEU A 128 0.82 9.25 -3.66
N CYS A 129 -0.31 9.88 -3.30
CA CYS A 129 -1.08 10.69 -4.24
C CYS A 129 -0.26 11.89 -4.78
N GLY A 130 0.55 12.52 -3.92
CA GLY A 130 1.48 13.58 -4.30
C GLY A 130 2.52 13.19 -5.35
N LEU A 131 2.77 11.89 -5.56
CA LEU A 131 3.62 11.38 -6.65
C LEU A 131 2.91 11.31 -8.01
N GLY A 132 1.64 11.72 -8.08
CA GLY A 132 0.79 11.65 -9.28
C GLY A 132 -0.26 10.55 -9.23
N GLY A 133 -0.57 10.05 -8.03
CA GLY A 133 -1.55 9.01 -7.80
C GLY A 133 -2.94 9.56 -7.45
N THR A 134 -3.97 8.78 -7.76
CA THR A 134 -5.36 9.03 -7.35
C THR A 134 -5.79 7.91 -6.41
N LEU A 135 -6.21 8.27 -5.20
CA LEU A 135 -6.77 7.33 -4.23
C LEU A 135 -8.18 6.89 -4.65
N VAL A 136 -8.44 5.60 -4.56
CA VAL A 136 -9.78 5.00 -4.58
C VAL A 136 -9.89 4.01 -3.42
N ALA A 137 -11.09 3.82 -2.88
CA ALA A 137 -11.32 2.94 -1.74
C ALA A 137 -12.62 2.12 -1.94
N PRO A 138 -12.66 1.29 -3.00
CA PRO A 138 -13.90 0.65 -3.43
C PRO A 138 -14.47 -0.33 -2.39
N TRP A 139 -13.61 -0.88 -1.52
CA TRP A 139 -14.00 -1.80 -0.46
C TRP A 139 -15.10 -1.22 0.45
N TRP A 140 -15.01 0.08 0.74
CA TRP A 140 -15.93 0.77 1.65
C TRP A 140 -17.13 1.42 0.95
N GLY A 141 -17.30 1.13 -0.35
CA GLY A 141 -18.33 1.72 -1.19
C GLY A 141 -18.18 3.24 -1.33
N THR A 142 -19.17 3.87 -1.98
CA THR A 142 -19.13 5.30 -2.31
C THR A 142 -19.03 6.20 -1.07
N GLU A 143 -19.68 5.85 0.05
CA GLU A 143 -19.60 6.65 1.27
C GLU A 143 -18.20 6.62 1.87
N GLY A 144 -17.61 5.43 2.02
CA GLY A 144 -16.25 5.29 2.54
C GLY A 144 -15.21 5.96 1.66
N GLU A 145 -15.31 5.80 0.34
CA GLU A 145 -14.39 6.46 -0.60
C GLU A 145 -14.44 7.99 -0.48
N ASN A 146 -15.64 8.57 -0.33
CA ASN A 146 -15.79 10.00 -0.08
C ASN A 146 -15.15 10.42 1.25
N GLU A 147 -15.28 9.62 2.30
CA GLU A 147 -14.68 9.90 3.61
C GLU A 147 -13.16 9.83 3.60
N PHE A 148 -12.58 8.84 2.93
CA PHE A 148 -11.13 8.75 2.71
C PHE A 148 -10.63 9.96 1.92
N THR A 149 -11.32 10.31 0.82
CA THR A 149 -10.97 11.47 -0.01
C THR A 149 -11.02 12.78 0.78
N GLU A 150 -12.07 12.98 1.58
CA GLU A 150 -12.22 14.17 2.43
C GLU A 150 -11.14 14.26 3.50
N ALA A 151 -10.78 13.14 4.12
CA ALA A 151 -9.72 13.13 5.12
C ALA A 151 -8.34 13.37 4.51
N LEU A 152 -8.09 12.86 3.30
CA LEU A 152 -6.85 13.10 2.57
C LEU A 152 -6.62 14.60 2.28
N ARG A 153 -7.69 15.35 2.03
CA ARG A 153 -7.65 16.81 1.83
C ARG A 153 -7.31 17.58 3.10
N ARG A 154 -7.56 16.99 4.28
CA ARG A 154 -7.41 17.64 5.60
C ARG A 154 -6.14 17.23 6.35
N ALA A 155 -5.62 16.04 6.06
CA ALA A 155 -4.27 15.60 6.44
C ALA A 155 -3.21 16.49 5.75
#